data_AF-A0A962YAL1-F1
#
_entry.id   AF-A0A962YAL1-F1
#
_cell.length_a   1.000
_cell.length_b   1.000
_cell.length_c   1.000
_cell.angle_alpha   90.00
_cell.angle_beta   90.00
_cell.angle_gamma   90.00
#
_symmetry.space_group_name_H-M   'P 1'
#
loop_
_entity.id
_entity.type
_entity.pdbx_description
1 polymer ?
#
loop_
_entity_poly.entity_id
_entity_poly.type
_entity_poly.pdbx_seq_one_letter_code
_entity_poly.pdbx_strand_id
1 'polypeptide(L)'
;MSDMNPALIAQTFDPAQLPADYFADPYPYFQALREHDPVHRCPDGGFYLTRHADCYQVYRDPTRFSSDKRQTFLPLFGADSLLYEHHTSSLVFNDPPLHTQVRRAFGNALSPRAVAAMAAPISRVIDELLDHIEDRVEFDLVTDFAAAIPIEVIGSLLRIPPAERGPLRRWSLAILGALEFQPNPQRLAEGNAAVAEFLAFLDDFVQRRQH
;
A
#
# COMPACT_ATOMS: atom_id res chain seq x y z
N MET A 1 14.71 -23.08 -14.88
CA MET A 1 13.58 -23.48 -14.03
C MET A 1 13.42 -25.00 -14.13
N SER A 2 14.24 -25.72 -13.37
CA SER A 2 14.28 -27.19 -13.34
C SER A 2 13.02 -27.71 -12.64
N ASP A 3 12.23 -28.54 -13.33
CA ASP A 3 11.45 -29.70 -12.83
C ASP A 3 10.88 -29.70 -11.40
N MET A 4 10.45 -28.56 -10.85
CA MET A 4 9.72 -28.58 -9.58
C MET A 4 8.29 -28.99 -9.84
N ASN A 5 7.91 -30.14 -9.28
CA ASN A 5 6.56 -30.68 -9.33
C ASN A 5 5.56 -29.62 -8.81
N PRO A 6 4.59 -29.15 -9.63
CA PRO A 6 3.62 -28.13 -9.23
C PRO A 6 2.83 -28.49 -7.97
N ALA A 7 2.54 -29.77 -7.74
CA ALA A 7 1.87 -30.22 -6.52
C ALA A 7 2.77 -30.02 -5.28
N LEU A 8 4.08 -30.23 -5.41
CA LEU A 8 5.03 -29.99 -4.32
C LEU A 8 5.17 -28.49 -4.06
N ILE A 9 5.25 -27.66 -5.10
CA ILE A 9 5.27 -26.19 -4.99
C ILE A 9 4.09 -25.71 -4.14
N ALA A 10 2.88 -26.18 -4.43
CA ALA A 10 1.68 -25.79 -3.71
C ALA A 10 1.72 -26.24 -2.24
N GLN A 11 2.13 -27.49 -1.98
CA GLN A 11 2.16 -28.07 -0.62
C GLN A 11 3.19 -27.40 0.29
N THR A 12 4.32 -26.96 -0.25
CA THR A 12 5.40 -26.34 0.52
C THR A 12 5.41 -24.82 0.43
N PHE A 13 4.40 -24.21 -0.18
CA PHE A 13 4.32 -22.76 -0.28
C PHE A 13 4.21 -22.15 1.11
N ASP A 14 5.02 -21.12 1.38
CA ASP A 14 4.91 -20.32 2.59
C ASP A 14 5.11 -18.85 2.20
N PRO A 15 4.09 -17.99 2.31
CA PRO A 15 4.24 -16.56 1.97
C PRO A 15 5.21 -15.82 2.90
N ALA A 16 5.55 -16.38 4.07
CA ALA A 16 6.59 -15.84 4.95
C ALA A 16 8.01 -16.28 4.56
N GLN A 17 8.15 -17.30 3.68
CA GLN A 17 9.43 -17.87 3.25
C GLN A 17 9.42 -18.11 1.74
N LEU A 18 9.37 -17.02 0.97
CA LEU A 18 9.33 -17.09 -0.47
C LEU A 18 10.71 -17.45 -1.06
N PRO A 19 10.79 -18.40 -2.01
CA PRO A 19 12.02 -18.69 -2.74
C PRO A 19 12.56 -17.47 -3.50
N ALA A 20 13.87 -17.40 -3.71
CA ALA A 20 14.50 -16.24 -4.34
C ALA A 20 14.00 -15.96 -5.77
N ASP A 21 13.63 -17.01 -6.52
CA ASP A 21 13.10 -16.90 -7.87
C ASP A 21 11.65 -16.42 -7.93
N TYR A 22 10.91 -16.47 -6.83
CA TYR A 22 9.53 -15.98 -6.74
C TYR A 22 9.41 -14.51 -7.15
N PHE A 23 10.35 -13.66 -6.74
CA PHE A 23 10.32 -12.23 -7.06
C PHE A 23 10.62 -11.95 -8.54
N ALA A 24 11.32 -12.86 -9.22
CA ALA A 24 11.57 -12.76 -10.65
C ALA A 24 10.38 -13.28 -11.46
N ASP A 25 9.75 -14.38 -11.03
CA ASP A 25 8.58 -14.96 -11.67
C ASP A 25 7.66 -15.67 -10.65
N PRO A 26 6.62 -14.99 -10.12
CA PRO A 26 5.68 -15.59 -9.17
C PRO A 26 4.58 -16.41 -9.86
N TYR A 27 4.44 -16.34 -11.18
CA TYR A 27 3.31 -16.93 -11.89
C TYR A 27 3.26 -18.47 -11.83
N PRO A 28 4.39 -19.21 -11.89
CA PRO A 28 4.41 -20.65 -11.67
C PRO A 28 3.88 -21.05 -10.29
N TYR A 29 4.22 -20.29 -9.24
CA TYR A 29 3.73 -20.53 -7.88
C TYR A 29 2.21 -20.32 -7.79
N PHE A 30 1.71 -19.22 -8.37
CA PHE A 30 0.27 -19.00 -8.41
C PHE A 30 -0.47 -20.05 -9.25
N GLN A 31 0.14 -20.55 -10.33
CA GLN A 31 -0.44 -21.62 -11.13
C GLN A 31 -0.53 -22.92 -10.32
N ALA A 32 0.56 -23.33 -9.70
CA ALA A 32 0.61 -24.50 -8.82
C ALA A 32 -0.46 -24.43 -7.71
N LEU A 33 -0.57 -23.30 -7.01
CA LEU A 33 -1.59 -23.10 -5.97
C LEU A 33 -3.00 -23.19 -6.55
N ARG A 34 -3.31 -22.51 -7.66
CA ARG A 34 -4.66 -22.58 -8.27
C ARG A 34 -5.09 -23.98 -8.67
N GLU A 35 -4.14 -24.79 -9.13
CA GLU A 35 -4.37 -26.15 -9.63
C GLU A 35 -4.45 -27.17 -8.48
N HIS A 36 -3.56 -27.08 -7.49
CA HIS A 36 -3.38 -28.13 -6.49
C HIS A 36 -3.81 -27.76 -5.07
N ASP A 37 -3.77 -26.48 -4.69
CA ASP A 37 -4.13 -26.01 -3.34
C ASP A 37 -4.69 -24.57 -3.36
N PRO A 38 -5.89 -24.35 -3.92
CA PRO A 38 -6.40 -23.01 -4.22
C PRO A 38 -6.80 -22.19 -2.97
N VAL A 39 -7.04 -22.89 -1.86
CA VAL A 39 -7.32 -22.35 -0.53
C VAL A 39 -6.24 -22.87 0.41
N HIS A 40 -5.03 -22.35 0.22
CA HIS A 40 -3.85 -22.84 0.91
C HIS A 40 -3.85 -22.37 2.36
N ARG A 41 -3.67 -23.29 3.32
CA ARG A 41 -3.59 -22.95 4.74
C ARG A 41 -2.14 -22.63 5.12
N CYS A 42 -1.87 -21.38 5.47
CA CYS A 42 -0.55 -20.91 5.86
C CYS A 42 -0.13 -21.44 7.25
N PRO A 43 1.18 -21.48 7.55
CA PRO A 43 1.69 -21.92 8.86
C PRO A 43 1.17 -21.11 10.05
N ASP A 44 0.89 -19.82 9.85
CA ASP A 44 0.30 -18.92 10.86
C ASP A 44 -1.21 -19.16 11.11
N GLY A 45 -1.80 -20.12 10.39
CA GLY A 45 -3.22 -20.47 10.47
C GLY A 45 -4.12 -19.64 9.56
N GLY A 46 -3.57 -18.66 8.83
CA GLY A 46 -4.27 -17.92 7.79
C GLY A 46 -4.54 -18.75 6.54
N PHE A 47 -5.26 -18.16 5.59
CA PHE A 47 -5.54 -18.76 4.29
C PHE A 47 -5.05 -17.87 3.15
N TYR A 48 -4.42 -18.48 2.15
CA TYR A 48 -3.97 -17.84 0.93
C TYR A 48 -4.85 -18.30 -0.24
N LEU A 49 -5.63 -17.36 -0.79
CA LEU A 49 -6.58 -17.63 -1.87
C LEU A 49 -6.00 -17.24 -3.22
N THR A 50 -6.11 -18.13 -4.21
CA THR A 50 -5.48 -17.90 -5.52
C THR A 50 -6.43 -17.95 -6.71
N ARG A 51 -7.62 -18.52 -6.57
CA ARG A 51 -8.64 -18.50 -7.62
C ARG A 51 -9.44 -17.21 -7.57
N HIS A 52 -9.65 -16.61 -8.75
CA HIS A 52 -10.44 -15.38 -8.89
C HIS A 52 -11.82 -15.47 -8.21
N ALA A 53 -12.52 -16.60 -8.36
CA ALA A 53 -13.84 -16.79 -7.77
C ALA A 53 -13.83 -16.69 -6.24
N ASP A 54 -12.83 -17.29 -5.59
CA ASP A 54 -12.68 -17.30 -4.14
C ASP A 54 -12.33 -15.90 -3.62
N CYS A 55 -11.35 -15.23 -4.24
CA CYS A 55 -10.99 -13.86 -3.91
C CYS A 55 -12.18 -12.91 -4.09
N TYR A 56 -12.92 -13.04 -5.20
CA TYR A 56 -14.08 -12.21 -5.48
C TYR A 56 -15.20 -12.40 -4.46
N GLN A 57 -15.44 -13.64 -3.99
CA GLN A 57 -16.40 -13.93 -2.92
C GLN A 57 -16.00 -13.28 -1.60
N VAL A 58 -14.72 -13.31 -1.23
CA VAL A 58 -14.22 -12.65 -0.02
C VAL A 58 -14.39 -11.14 -0.10
N TYR A 59 -13.97 -10.51 -1.20
CA TYR A 59 -14.01 -9.05 -1.34
C TYR A 59 -15.43 -8.45 -1.33
N ARG A 60 -16.47 -9.23 -1.65
CA ARG A 60 -17.85 -8.74 -1.70
C ARG A 60 -18.66 -8.99 -0.41
N ASP A 61 -18.11 -9.71 0.57
CA ASP A 61 -18.79 -10.03 1.83
C ASP A 61 -18.00 -9.52 3.05
N PRO A 62 -17.98 -8.19 3.28
CA PRO A 62 -17.28 -7.60 4.42
C PRO A 62 -17.93 -7.96 5.77
N THR A 63 -19.13 -8.52 5.77
CA THR A 63 -19.79 -8.96 7.01
C THR A 63 -19.20 -10.25 7.55
N ARG A 64 -18.73 -11.13 6.65
CA ARG A 64 -18.02 -12.37 7.02
C ARG A 64 -16.50 -12.19 7.00
N PHE A 65 -15.99 -11.39 6.08
CA PHE A 65 -14.56 -11.16 5.90
C PHE A 65 -14.22 -9.71 6.26
N SER A 66 -14.13 -9.47 7.57
CA SER A 66 -13.85 -8.16 8.16
C SER A 66 -12.48 -7.62 7.74
N SER A 67 -12.43 -6.31 7.47
CA SER A 67 -11.19 -5.57 7.27
C SER A 67 -10.65 -4.92 8.55
N ASP A 68 -11.38 -4.98 9.68
CA ASP A 68 -10.90 -4.48 10.98
C ASP A 68 -9.67 -5.30 11.43
N LYS A 69 -8.53 -4.61 11.52
CA LYS A 69 -7.25 -5.20 11.92
C LYS A 69 -6.83 -4.84 13.34
N ARG A 70 -7.68 -4.26 14.19
CA ARG A 70 -7.33 -3.90 15.57
C ARG A 70 -6.72 -5.06 16.35
N GLN A 71 -7.36 -6.23 16.31
CA GLN A 71 -6.83 -7.41 17.01
C GLN A 71 -5.49 -7.89 16.42
N THR A 72 -5.33 -7.82 15.09
CA THR A 72 -4.09 -8.21 14.40
C THR A 72 -2.94 -7.24 14.68
N PHE A 73 -3.22 -5.94 14.71
CA PHE A 73 -2.22 -4.88 14.86
C PHE A 73 -1.87 -4.57 16.32
N LEU A 74 -2.74 -4.90 17.27
CA LEU A 74 -2.49 -4.67 18.69
C LEU A 74 -1.17 -5.30 19.18
N PRO A 75 -0.89 -6.60 18.96
CA PRO A 75 0.38 -7.20 19.37
C PRO A 75 1.59 -6.72 18.56
N LEU A 76 1.36 -6.18 17.35
CA LEU A 76 2.42 -5.71 16.45
C LEU A 76 2.93 -4.31 16.84
N PHE A 77 2.00 -3.41 17.18
CA PHE A 77 2.29 -1.99 17.38
C PHE A 77 2.16 -1.55 18.83
N GLY A 78 1.33 -2.21 19.63
CA GLY A 78 0.93 -1.75 20.96
C GLY A 78 -0.18 -0.69 20.90
N ALA A 79 -1.11 -0.74 21.86
CA ALA A 79 -2.34 0.08 21.87
C ALA A 79 -2.07 1.59 21.84
N ASP A 80 -1.00 2.03 22.50
CA ASP A 80 -0.69 3.45 22.70
C ASP A 80 0.25 4.02 21.62
N SER A 81 0.52 3.27 20.55
CA SER A 81 1.40 3.73 19.47
C SER A 81 0.64 4.51 18.40
N LEU A 82 1.32 5.49 17.80
CA LEU A 82 0.78 6.27 16.68
C LEU A 82 0.54 5.39 15.45
N LEU A 83 1.38 4.38 15.22
CA LEU A 83 1.16 3.39 14.16
C LEU A 83 -0.15 2.62 14.35
N TYR A 84 -0.47 2.22 15.58
CA TYR A 84 -1.72 1.52 15.87
C TYR A 84 -2.92 2.41 15.60
N GLU A 85 -2.93 3.64 16.13
CA GLU A 85 -4.01 4.60 15.90
C GLU A 85 -4.15 4.93 14.40
N HIS A 86 -3.06 5.25 13.71
CA HIS A 86 -3.04 5.56 12.29
C HIS A 86 -3.65 4.42 11.45
N HIS A 87 -3.19 3.18 11.64
CA HIS A 87 -3.66 2.07 10.83
C HIS A 87 -5.12 1.69 11.15
N THR A 88 -5.50 1.71 12.42
CA THR A 88 -6.84 1.32 12.87
C THR A 88 -7.90 2.43 12.76
N SER A 89 -7.51 3.66 12.38
CA SER A 89 -8.41 4.74 11.97
C SER A 89 -8.46 4.96 10.45
N SER A 90 -7.61 4.26 9.69
CA SER A 90 -7.52 4.39 8.23
C SER A 90 -8.73 3.82 7.48
N LEU A 91 -8.93 4.25 6.24
CA LEU A 91 -9.95 3.70 5.36
C LEU A 91 -9.76 2.19 5.07
N VAL A 92 -8.51 1.73 5.01
CA VAL A 92 -8.16 0.39 4.51
C VAL A 92 -8.44 -0.72 5.53
N PHE A 93 -8.26 -0.44 6.82
CA PHE A 93 -8.34 -1.44 7.89
C PHE A 93 -9.55 -1.26 8.80
N ASN A 94 -10.67 -0.87 8.22
CA ASN A 94 -11.93 -0.65 8.94
C ASN A 94 -13.12 -1.16 8.16
N ASP A 95 -14.15 -1.57 8.90
CA ASP A 95 -15.48 -1.91 8.38
C ASP A 95 -16.46 -0.75 8.56
N PRO A 96 -17.68 -0.83 7.98
CA PRO A 96 -18.77 0.07 8.34
C PRO A 96 -19.04 0.08 9.85
N PRO A 97 -19.45 1.22 10.45
CA PRO A 97 -19.81 2.47 9.78
C PRO A 97 -18.63 3.40 9.47
N LEU A 98 -17.48 3.25 10.15
CA LEU A 98 -16.34 4.17 10.01
C LEU A 98 -15.81 4.19 8.56
N HIS A 99 -15.64 3.03 7.93
CA HIS A 99 -15.26 2.93 6.52
C HIS A 99 -16.21 3.72 5.61
N THR A 100 -17.52 3.66 5.86
CA THR A 100 -18.52 4.37 5.04
C THR A 100 -18.40 5.88 5.19
N GLN A 101 -18.15 6.37 6.40
CA GLN A 101 -17.97 7.79 6.68
C GLN A 101 -16.71 8.33 5.99
N VAL A 102 -15.57 7.67 6.19
CA VAL A 102 -14.29 8.07 5.57
C VAL A 102 -14.38 7.98 4.05
N ARG A 103 -14.91 6.88 3.49
CA ARG A 103 -15.06 6.71 2.03
C ARG A 103 -15.91 7.81 1.41
N ARG A 104 -16.98 8.23 2.08
CA ARG A 104 -17.85 9.31 1.61
C ARG A 104 -17.12 10.64 1.52
N ALA A 105 -16.23 10.94 2.47
CA ALA A 105 -15.44 12.18 2.45
C ALA A 105 -14.51 12.27 1.22
N PHE A 106 -13.91 11.14 0.82
CA PHE A 106 -13.01 11.09 -0.34
C PHE A 106 -13.71 10.91 -1.70
N GLY A 107 -14.95 10.42 -1.72
CA GLY A 107 -15.61 9.97 -2.96
C GLY A 107 -15.67 11.01 -4.09
N ASN A 108 -15.85 12.29 -3.77
CA ASN A 108 -15.89 13.35 -4.77
C ASN A 108 -14.52 13.61 -5.43
N ALA A 109 -13.44 13.49 -4.65
CA ALA A 109 -12.07 13.72 -5.10
C ALA A 109 -11.59 12.66 -6.10
N LEU A 110 -12.22 11.48 -6.08
CA LEU A 110 -11.93 10.34 -6.96
C LEU A 110 -13.08 10.02 -7.93
N SER A 111 -14.03 10.95 -8.12
CA SER A 111 -15.08 10.79 -9.12
C SER A 111 -14.50 10.68 -10.54
N PRO A 112 -15.18 10.03 -11.51
CA PRO A 112 -14.68 9.92 -12.88
C PRO A 112 -14.31 11.27 -13.51
N ARG A 113 -15.07 12.32 -13.19
CA ARG A 113 -14.78 13.70 -13.63
C ARG A 113 -13.50 14.24 -12.98
N ALA A 114 -13.30 14.01 -11.68
CA ALA A 114 -12.09 14.44 -10.98
C ALA A 114 -10.86 13.70 -11.52
N VAL A 115 -10.95 12.39 -11.72
CA VAL A 115 -9.88 11.57 -12.31
C VAL A 115 -9.56 12.03 -13.74
N ALA A 116 -10.57 12.29 -14.58
CA ALA A 116 -10.33 12.82 -15.93
C ALA A 116 -9.63 14.18 -15.91
N ALA A 117 -9.96 15.05 -14.94
CA ALA A 117 -9.30 16.34 -14.77
C ALA A 117 -7.84 16.24 -14.31
N MET A 118 -7.40 15.08 -13.79
CA MET A 118 -5.99 14.84 -13.43
C MET A 118 -5.09 14.59 -14.64
N ALA A 119 -5.64 14.21 -15.80
CA ALA A 119 -4.86 13.81 -16.96
C ALA A 119 -3.84 14.88 -17.38
N ALA A 120 -4.28 16.13 -17.60
CA ALA A 120 -3.39 17.20 -18.04
C ALA A 120 -2.33 17.59 -16.99
N PRO A 121 -2.64 17.73 -15.69
CA PRO A 121 -1.62 17.87 -14.64
C PRO A 121 -0.60 16.73 -14.62
N ILE A 122 -1.03 15.48 -14.76
CA ILE A 122 -0.15 14.31 -14.77
C ILE A 122 0.76 14.31 -16.00
N SER A 123 0.22 14.63 -17.19
CA SER A 123 1.02 14.76 -18.41
C SER A 123 2.13 15.80 -18.24
N ARG A 124 1.84 16.96 -17.65
CA ARG A 124 2.87 17.98 -17.38
C ARG A 124 3.97 17.49 -16.46
N VAL A 125 3.60 16.77 -15.38
CA VAL A 125 4.60 16.16 -14.48
C VAL A 125 5.45 15.14 -15.23
N ILE A 126 4.85 14.33 -16.10
CA ILE A 126 5.59 13.37 -16.92
C ILE A 126 6.54 14.09 -17.86
N ASP A 127 6.10 15.13 -18.56
CA ASP A 127 6.92 15.93 -19.48
C ASP A 127 8.12 16.55 -18.73
N GLU A 128 7.89 17.17 -17.57
CA GLU A 128 8.96 17.74 -16.73
C GLU A 128 9.98 16.68 -16.26
N LEU A 129 9.52 15.48 -15.94
CA LEU A 129 10.40 14.37 -15.55
C LEU A 129 11.20 13.82 -16.75
N LEU A 130 10.60 13.80 -17.95
CA LEU A 130 11.30 13.41 -19.19
C LEU A 130 12.35 14.45 -19.58
N ASP A 131 12.02 15.74 -19.52
CA ASP A 131 12.96 16.84 -19.78
C ASP A 131 14.17 16.76 -18.83
N HIS A 132 13.97 16.38 -17.56
CA HIS A 132 15.04 16.26 -16.57
C HIS A 132 16.05 15.15 -16.86
N ILE A 133 15.64 14.12 -17.60
CA ILE A 133 16.47 12.97 -17.95
C ILE A 133 16.92 12.96 -19.42
N GLU A 134 16.41 13.88 -20.24
CA GLU A 134 16.62 13.91 -21.70
C GLU A 134 18.10 13.89 -22.09
N ASP A 135 18.93 14.71 -21.44
CA ASP A 135 20.36 14.83 -21.74
C ASP A 135 21.23 13.79 -21.00
N ARG A 136 20.64 12.89 -20.21
CA ARG A 136 21.38 11.90 -19.44
C ARG A 136 21.67 10.66 -20.28
N VAL A 137 22.94 10.25 -20.33
CA VAL A 137 23.37 9.00 -20.99
C VAL A 137 22.89 7.77 -20.23
N GLU A 138 22.83 7.85 -18.90
CA GLU A 138 22.35 6.79 -18.01
C GLU A 138 21.47 7.40 -16.91
N PHE A 139 20.36 6.72 -16.60
CA PHE A 139 19.45 7.07 -15.51
C PHE A 139 18.72 5.82 -15.01
N ASP A 140 18.22 5.88 -13.78
CA ASP A 140 17.38 4.82 -13.19
C ASP A 140 15.90 5.18 -13.40
N LEU A 141 15.21 4.39 -14.23
CA LEU A 141 13.80 4.63 -14.57
C LEU A 141 12.88 4.68 -13.34
N VAL A 142 13.22 3.97 -12.26
CA VAL A 142 12.43 3.98 -11.03
C VAL A 142 12.70 5.24 -10.23
N THR A 143 13.96 5.52 -9.88
CA THR A 143 14.26 6.63 -8.96
C THR A 143 14.26 8.00 -9.63
N ASP A 144 14.68 8.09 -10.90
CA ASP A 144 14.74 9.36 -11.64
C ASP A 144 13.41 9.71 -12.33
N PHE A 145 12.47 8.77 -12.47
CA PHE A 145 11.21 8.99 -13.19
C PHE A 145 9.97 8.45 -12.46
N ALA A 146 9.82 7.12 -12.36
CA ALA A 146 8.55 6.51 -11.95
C ALA A 146 8.17 6.81 -10.49
N ALA A 147 9.14 6.90 -9.58
CA ALA A 147 8.89 7.12 -8.15
C ALA A 147 8.36 8.53 -7.84
N ALA A 148 8.62 9.52 -8.71
CA ALA A 148 8.14 10.88 -8.54
C ALA A 148 6.65 11.02 -8.88
N ILE A 149 6.17 10.30 -9.89
CA ILE A 149 4.80 10.44 -10.42
C ILE A 149 3.73 10.24 -9.33
N PRO A 150 3.73 9.16 -8.51
CA PRO A 150 2.70 8.97 -7.49
C PRO A 150 2.68 10.09 -6.43
N ILE A 151 3.84 10.65 -6.07
CA ILE A 151 3.96 11.72 -5.07
C ILE A 151 3.35 13.01 -5.62
N GLU A 152 3.61 13.33 -6.87
CA GLU A 152 3.05 14.50 -7.54
C GLU A 152 1.54 14.37 -7.72
N VAL A 153 1.06 13.17 -8.08
CA VAL A 153 -0.37 12.86 -8.22
C VAL A 153 -1.08 13.05 -6.88
N ILE A 154 -0.61 12.40 -5.81
CA ILE A 154 -1.28 12.48 -4.49
C ILE A 154 -1.16 13.87 -3.89
N GLY A 155 -0.01 14.52 -4.01
CA GLY A 155 0.21 15.90 -3.57
C GLY A 155 -0.71 16.89 -4.29
N SER A 156 -0.92 16.70 -5.59
CA SER A 156 -1.89 17.47 -6.37
C SER A 156 -3.34 17.23 -5.92
N LEU A 157 -3.74 15.97 -5.74
CA LEU A 157 -5.06 15.58 -5.24
C LEU A 157 -5.37 16.19 -3.86
N LEU A 158 -4.38 16.20 -2.96
CA LEU A 158 -4.47 16.78 -1.63
C LEU A 158 -4.21 18.30 -1.61
N ARG A 159 -3.93 18.90 -2.77
CA ARG A 159 -3.62 20.33 -2.95
C ARG A 159 -2.41 20.82 -2.11
N ILE A 160 -1.47 19.92 -1.85
CA ILE A 160 -0.20 20.20 -1.19
C ILE A 160 0.71 20.93 -2.19
N PRO A 161 1.30 22.09 -1.84
CA PRO A 161 2.24 22.81 -2.71
C PRO A 161 3.45 21.96 -3.08
N PRO A 162 3.98 22.04 -4.33
CA PRO A 162 5.12 21.22 -4.77
C PRO A 162 6.32 21.26 -3.81
N ALA A 163 6.68 22.44 -3.31
CA ALA A 163 7.80 22.63 -2.37
C ALA A 163 7.63 21.88 -1.04
N GLU A 164 6.41 21.48 -0.69
CA GLU A 164 6.08 20.78 0.57
C GLU A 164 5.89 19.27 0.36
N ARG A 165 5.98 18.75 -0.87
CA ARG A 165 5.72 17.33 -1.19
C ARG A 165 6.88 16.38 -0.85
N GLY A 166 8.10 16.89 -0.73
CA GLY A 166 9.32 16.10 -0.55
C GLY A 166 9.23 15.03 0.56
N PRO A 167 8.74 15.36 1.76
CA PRO A 167 8.64 14.38 2.86
C PRO A 167 7.62 13.25 2.64
N LEU A 168 6.62 13.42 1.76
CA LEU A 168 5.49 12.48 1.60
C LEU A 168 5.94 11.05 1.31
N ARG A 169 6.94 10.88 0.44
CA ARG A 169 7.49 9.56 0.10
C ARG A 169 8.11 8.88 1.31
N ARG A 170 8.94 9.62 2.08
CA ARG A 170 9.62 9.09 3.25
C ARG A 170 8.60 8.67 4.31
N TRP A 171 7.61 9.51 4.58
CA TRP A 171 6.55 9.16 5.53
C TRP A 171 5.79 7.93 5.07
N SER A 172 5.36 7.87 3.81
CA SER A 172 4.64 6.71 3.27
C SER A 172 5.45 5.42 3.39
N LEU A 173 6.73 5.43 3.04
CA LEU A 173 7.60 4.25 3.15
C LEU A 173 7.83 3.83 4.60
N ALA A 174 8.05 4.76 5.52
CA ALA A 174 8.27 4.44 6.93
C ALA A 174 6.99 3.89 7.60
N ILE A 175 5.83 4.49 7.30
CA ILE A 175 4.53 4.07 7.84
C ILE A 175 4.16 2.68 7.31
N LEU A 176 4.24 2.47 5.98
CA LEU A 176 3.88 1.19 5.37
C LEU A 176 4.93 0.11 5.59
N GLY A 177 6.21 0.47 5.70
CA GLY A 177 7.29 -0.46 6.04
C GLY A 177 7.13 -1.11 7.41
N ALA A 178 6.36 -0.49 8.31
CA ALA A 178 5.98 -1.08 9.59
C ALA A 178 4.96 -2.24 9.46
N LEU A 179 4.33 -2.42 8.30
CA LEU A 179 3.44 -3.55 8.00
C LEU A 179 4.18 -4.77 7.41
N GLU A 180 5.47 -4.64 7.11
CA GLU A 180 6.26 -5.78 6.63
C GLU A 180 6.24 -6.92 7.66
N PHE A 181 6.36 -8.16 7.18
CA PHE A 181 6.32 -9.34 8.04
C PHE A 181 7.46 -9.25 9.08
N GLN A 182 7.10 -9.25 10.37
CA GLN A 182 8.03 -9.12 11.50
C GLN A 182 8.91 -7.85 11.43
N PRO A 183 8.33 -6.64 11.59
CA PRO A 183 9.11 -5.42 11.60
C PRO A 183 10.03 -5.41 12.82
N ASN A 184 11.28 -5.00 12.62
CA ASN A 184 12.21 -4.82 13.74
C ASN A 184 11.84 -3.56 14.56
N PRO A 185 12.32 -3.43 15.81
CA PRO A 185 12.00 -2.28 16.66
C PRO A 185 12.37 -0.92 16.06
N GLN A 186 13.43 -0.87 15.24
CA GLN A 186 13.85 0.35 14.56
C GLN A 186 12.80 0.82 13.54
N ARG A 187 12.27 -0.08 12.71
CA ARG A 187 11.22 0.25 11.74
C ARG A 187 9.92 0.70 12.41
N LEU A 188 9.57 0.10 13.54
CA LEU A 188 8.44 0.56 14.34
C LEU A 188 8.66 1.99 14.87
N ALA A 189 9.86 2.30 15.34
CA ALA A 189 10.21 3.66 15.78
C ALA A 189 10.17 4.67 14.63
N GLU A 190 10.75 4.33 13.48
CA GLU A 190 10.74 5.16 12.26
C GLU A 190 9.32 5.40 11.75
N GLY A 191 8.47 4.37 11.75
CA GLY A 191 7.06 4.48 11.38
C GLY A 191 6.28 5.40 12.33
N ASN A 192 6.45 5.25 13.65
CA ASN A 192 5.81 6.14 14.62
C ASN A 192 6.27 7.60 14.48
N ALA A 193 7.56 7.83 14.29
CA ALA A 193 8.10 9.17 14.04
C ALA A 193 7.52 9.77 12.74
N ALA A 194 7.42 8.97 11.68
CA ALA A 194 6.80 9.39 10.42
C ALA A 194 5.32 9.74 10.57
N VAL A 195 4.54 8.97 11.36
CA VAL A 195 3.15 9.33 11.67
C VAL A 195 3.10 10.68 12.40
N ALA A 196 3.93 10.87 13.43
CA ALA A 196 3.96 12.12 14.19
C ALA A 196 4.27 13.35 13.31
N GLU A 197 5.30 13.25 12.49
CA GLU A 197 5.70 14.31 11.55
C GLU A 197 4.61 14.59 10.51
N PHE A 198 3.98 13.54 9.97
CA PHE A 198 2.92 13.69 8.99
C PHE A 198 1.67 14.35 9.58
N LEU A 199 1.27 13.97 10.80
CA LEU A 199 0.16 14.62 11.51
C LEU A 199 0.46 16.09 11.79
N ALA A 200 1.66 16.41 12.28
CA ALA A 200 2.06 17.80 12.51
C ALA A 200 2.02 18.65 11.23
N PHE A 201 2.47 18.07 10.11
CA PHE A 201 2.36 18.71 8.80
C PHE A 201 0.90 18.93 8.38
N LEU A 202 0.04 17.94 8.53
CA LEU A 202 -1.38 18.04 8.17
C LEU A 202 -2.11 19.07 9.03
N ASP A 203 -1.82 19.14 10.34
CA ASP A 203 -2.42 20.09 11.26
C ASP A 203 -2.08 21.54 10.85
N ASP A 204 -0.80 21.83 10.62
CA ASP A 204 -0.36 23.14 10.11
C ASP A 204 -1.01 23.45 8.74
N PHE A 205 -0.97 22.49 7.82
CA PHE A 205 -1.52 22.66 6.49
C PHE A 205 -3.03 22.95 6.49
N VAL A 206 -3.80 22.26 7.34
CA VAL A 206 -5.24 22.49 7.47
C VAL A 206 -5.52 23.86 8.10
N GLN A 207 -4.79 24.24 9.16
CA GLN A 207 -4.93 25.55 9.80
C GLN A 207 -4.68 26.69 8.81
N ARG A 208 -3.62 26.61 7.99
CA ARG A 208 -3.31 27.60 6.95
C ARG A 208 -4.40 27.77 5.88
N ARG A 209 -5.31 26.81 5.72
CA ARG A 209 -6.40 26.84 4.72
C ARG A 209 -7.74 27.27 5.29
N GLN A 210 -7.89 27.28 6.61
CA GLN A 210 -9.09 27.77 7.29
C GLN A 210 -9.08 29.30 7.46
N HIS A 211 -7.89 29.91 7.33
CA HIS A 211 -7.67 31.35 7.27
C HIS A 211 -7.52 31.84 5.83
#